data_AF-A0A815GLW1-F1
#
_entry.id   AF-A0A815GLW1-F1
#
_cell.length_a   1.000
_cell.length_b   1.000
_cell.length_c   1.000
_cell.angle_alpha   90.00
_cell.angle_beta   90.00
_cell.angle_gamma   90.00
#
_symmetry.space_group_name_H-M   'P 1'
#
loop_
_entity.id
_entity.type
_entity.pdbx_description
1 polymer ?
#
loop_
_entity_poly.entity_id
_entity_poly.type
_entity_poly.pdbx_seq_one_letter_code
_entity_poly.pdbx_strand_id
1 'polypeptide(L)'
;MRCSYFKRIPRARVEQLYQEFVASTGKDNQMDKKEFRRLYRELYLSAKTGSDIPAVITEHDLEKLADRVFKAFDTDGTGKLSFEQFVNAYLLLDRRDEPNTAITARDRFSYVLDHHNPTPGFITREHGEQVLNHLNRYYTVDDVSKPVTTTWEQHWSRLDDGSGRVPQEKFVEYVTTSDDYKNNLNRALL
;
A
#
# COMPACT_ATOMS: atom_id res chain seq x y z
N MET A 1 -26.57 -3.17 11.42
CA MET A 1 -25.28 -3.70 11.90
C MET A 1 -24.22 -2.63 11.66
N ARG A 2 -23.57 -2.13 12.72
CA ARG A 2 -22.56 -1.08 12.62
C ARG A 2 -21.23 -1.74 12.24
N CYS A 3 -20.72 -1.45 11.05
CA CYS A 3 -19.42 -1.95 10.58
C CYS A 3 -18.32 -1.32 11.46
N SER A 4 -17.87 -2.04 12.49
CA SER A 4 -16.93 -1.55 13.52
C SER A 4 -15.56 -2.21 13.46
N TYR A 5 -15.24 -2.99 12.42
CA TYR A 5 -14.14 -3.95 12.52
C TYR A 5 -12.76 -3.51 12.02
N PHE A 6 -12.58 -2.34 11.40
CA PHE A 6 -11.30 -2.04 10.71
C PHE A 6 -10.67 -0.66 10.97
N LYS A 7 -11.01 0.03 12.07
CA LYS A 7 -10.32 1.27 12.47
C LYS A 7 -9.10 1.02 13.36
N ARG A 8 -8.13 0.22 12.90
CA ARG A 8 -6.86 0.04 13.63
C ARG A 8 -5.79 1.06 13.27
N ILE A 9 -5.91 1.77 12.14
CA ILE A 9 -5.13 2.98 11.91
C ILE A 9 -5.74 4.09 12.77
N PRO A 10 -5.07 4.57 13.83
CA PRO A 10 -5.63 5.60 14.69
C PRO A 10 -5.89 6.87 13.88
N ARG A 11 -7.00 7.56 14.15
CA ARG A 11 -7.27 8.86 13.49
C ARG A 11 -6.10 9.84 13.64
N ALA A 12 -5.46 9.85 14.82
CA ALA A 12 -4.28 10.66 15.08
C ALA A 12 -3.12 10.35 14.11
N ARG A 13 -2.99 9.09 13.68
CA ARG A 13 -1.99 8.68 12.69
C ARG A 13 -2.31 9.25 11.31
N VAL A 14 -3.56 9.13 10.86
CA VAL A 14 -3.99 9.71 9.58
C VAL A 14 -3.86 11.23 9.58
N GLU A 15 -4.18 11.88 10.70
CA GLU A 15 -3.99 13.32 10.88
C GLU A 15 -2.52 13.71 10.79
N GLN A 16 -1.62 12.95 11.43
CA GLN A 16 -0.18 13.18 11.29
C GLN A 16 0.29 13.06 9.85
N LEU A 17 -0.17 12.04 9.11
CA LEU A 17 0.12 11.89 7.68
C LEU A 17 -0.39 13.09 6.87
N TYR A 18 -1.55 13.63 7.23
CA TYR A 18 -2.08 14.84 6.60
C TYR A 18 -1.19 16.05 6.86
N GLN A 19 -0.71 16.25 8.09
CA GLN A 19 0.20 17.34 8.40
C GLN A 19 1.55 17.19 7.68
N GLU A 20 2.10 15.98 7.61
CA GLU A 20 3.32 15.66 6.84
C GLU A 20 3.11 15.94 5.33
N PHE A 21 1.94 15.57 4.79
CA PHE A 21 1.56 15.85 3.40
C PHE A 21 1.45 17.35 3.12
N VAL A 22 0.70 18.09 3.93
CA VAL A 22 0.51 19.54 3.75
C VAL A 22 1.84 20.30 3.90
N ALA A 23 2.69 19.91 4.85
CA ALA A 23 4.02 20.51 5.01
C ALA A 23 4.94 20.25 3.81
N SER A 24 4.70 19.15 3.09
CA SER A 24 5.50 18.70 1.96
C SER A 24 5.00 19.17 0.60
N THR A 25 3.76 19.66 0.52
CA THR A 25 3.08 20.08 -0.71
C THR A 25 3.07 21.60 -0.89
N GLY A 26 3.01 22.03 -2.15
CA GLY A 26 2.79 23.42 -2.52
C GLY A 26 1.37 23.92 -2.26
N LYS A 27 0.97 24.99 -2.96
CA LYS A 27 -0.33 25.68 -2.75
C LYS A 27 -1.56 24.94 -3.29
N ASP A 28 -1.37 23.82 -3.97
CA ASP A 28 -2.42 23.09 -4.67
C ASP A 28 -2.88 21.82 -3.95
N ASN A 29 -2.37 21.56 -2.74
CA ASN A 29 -2.68 20.37 -1.92
C ASN A 29 -2.49 19.05 -2.69
N GLN A 30 -1.56 19.05 -3.64
CA GLN A 30 -1.18 17.89 -4.42
C GLN A 30 0.33 17.75 -4.34
N MET A 31 0.81 16.50 -4.28
CA MET A 31 2.23 16.22 -4.15
C MET A 31 2.82 15.87 -5.50
N ASP A 32 3.72 16.70 -5.99
CA ASP A 32 4.46 16.36 -7.19
C ASP A 32 5.55 15.32 -6.93
N LYS A 33 6.14 14.81 -8.00
CA LYS A 33 7.19 13.78 -7.95
C LYS A 33 8.43 14.21 -7.16
N LYS A 34 8.81 15.48 -7.21
CA LYS A 34 9.99 16.02 -6.51
C LYS A 34 9.70 16.13 -5.01
N GLU A 35 8.51 16.60 -4.65
CA GLU A 35 8.03 16.67 -3.27
C GLU A 35 7.93 15.27 -2.66
N PHE A 36 7.38 14.30 -3.41
CA PHE A 36 7.31 12.91 -2.98
C PHE A 36 8.70 12.30 -2.74
N ARG A 37 9.67 12.52 -3.63
CA ARG A 37 11.06 12.04 -3.43
C ARG A 37 11.68 12.55 -2.14
N ARG A 38 11.47 13.83 -1.82
CA ARG A 38 11.99 14.45 -0.60
C ARG A 38 11.38 13.77 0.63
N LEU A 39 10.06 13.67 0.68
CA LEU A 39 9.35 13.05 1.78
C LEU A 39 9.71 11.56 1.93
N TYR A 40 9.75 10.83 0.82
CA TYR A 40 10.16 9.42 0.78
C TYR A 40 11.55 9.20 1.37
N ARG A 41 12.50 10.10 1.04
CA ARG A 41 13.84 10.09 1.60
C ARG A 41 13.84 10.32 3.11
N GLU A 42 13.09 11.31 3.59
CA GLU A 42 13.00 11.61 5.02
C GLU A 42 12.41 10.44 5.82
N LEU A 43 11.36 9.80 5.29
CA LEU A 43 10.77 8.59 5.88
C LEU A 43 11.76 7.42 5.88
N TYR A 44 12.44 7.20 4.76
CA TYR A 44 13.44 6.14 4.66
C TYR A 44 14.63 6.36 5.61
N LEU A 45 15.10 7.60 5.76
CA LEU A 45 16.21 7.94 6.66
C LEU A 45 15.79 7.95 8.13
N SER A 46 14.56 8.38 8.46
CA SER A 46 14.05 8.36 9.83
C SER A 46 13.77 6.95 10.35
N ALA A 47 13.44 6.01 9.46
CA ALA A 47 13.30 4.59 9.78
C ALA A 47 14.66 3.89 10.08
N LYS A 48 15.82 4.52 9.78
CA LYS A 48 17.16 3.94 9.99
C LYS A 48 17.65 3.90 11.44
N THR A 49 16.86 4.32 12.42
CA THR A 49 17.26 4.28 13.83
C THR A 49 17.18 2.87 14.45
N GLY A 50 16.62 1.87 13.74
CA GLY A 50 16.61 0.46 14.15
C GLY A 50 17.12 -0.45 13.03
N SER A 51 18.31 -1.01 13.26
CA SER A 51 19.01 -2.11 12.56
C SER A 51 18.21 -3.06 11.66
N ASP A 52 18.70 -3.25 10.42
CA ASP A 52 18.62 -4.43 9.52
C ASP A 52 18.34 -4.13 8.01
N ILE A 53 18.54 -2.89 7.57
CA ILE A 53 18.64 -2.60 6.11
C ILE A 53 20.09 -2.85 5.65
N PRO A 54 20.32 -3.59 4.55
CA PRO A 54 21.64 -3.78 3.97
C PRO A 54 22.35 -2.43 3.79
N ALA A 55 23.59 -2.36 4.28
CA ALA A 55 24.46 -1.22 4.05
C ALA A 55 24.51 -0.94 2.53
N VAL A 56 24.25 0.33 2.17
CA VAL A 56 24.37 0.93 0.84
C VAL A 56 23.14 0.75 -0.07
N ILE A 57 22.03 1.44 0.23
CA ILE A 57 21.21 2.02 -0.86
C ILE A 57 21.84 3.35 -1.24
N THR A 58 22.11 3.58 -2.52
CA THR A 58 22.61 4.89 -2.97
C THR A 58 21.47 5.90 -3.01
N GLU A 59 21.79 7.20 -3.00
CA GLU A 59 20.79 8.26 -3.19
C GLU A 59 20.01 8.07 -4.50
N HIS A 60 20.72 7.67 -5.56
CA HIS A 60 20.14 7.38 -6.85
C HIS A 60 19.18 6.17 -6.83
N ASP A 61 19.51 5.11 -6.09
CA ASP A 61 18.62 3.95 -5.96
C ASP A 61 17.37 4.29 -5.15
N LEU A 62 17.51 5.14 -4.14
CA LEU A 62 16.39 5.66 -3.36
C LEU A 62 15.45 6.53 -4.20
N GLU A 63 16.00 7.38 -5.08
CA GLU A 63 15.20 8.16 -6.03
C GLU A 63 14.49 7.29 -7.05
N LYS A 64 15.16 6.25 -7.57
CA LYS A 64 14.52 5.26 -8.44
C LYS A 64 13.39 4.53 -7.74
N LEU A 65 13.56 4.17 -6.46
CA LEU A 65 12.51 3.55 -5.69
C LEU A 65 11.34 4.52 -5.49
N ALA A 66 11.60 5.76 -5.06
CA ALA A 66 10.58 6.80 -4.91
C ALA A 66 9.80 7.04 -6.21
N ASP A 67 10.47 7.04 -7.37
CA ASP A 67 9.83 7.19 -8.68
C ASP A 67 8.87 6.05 -9.02
N ARG A 68 9.28 4.82 -8.70
CA ARG A 68 8.50 3.61 -8.96
C ARG A 68 7.26 3.59 -8.09
N VAL A 69 7.43 3.93 -6.81
CA VAL A 69 6.32 4.11 -5.87
C VAL A 69 5.38 5.20 -6.38
N PHE A 70 5.90 6.39 -6.69
CA PHE A 70 5.09 7.52 -7.16
C PHE A 70 4.22 7.11 -8.36
N LYS A 71 4.82 6.46 -9.36
CA LYS A 71 4.10 5.99 -10.55
C LYS A 71 3.05 4.92 -10.23
N ALA A 72 3.27 4.08 -9.22
CA ALA A 72 2.30 3.07 -8.84
C ALA A 72 1.04 3.66 -8.18
N PHE A 73 1.17 4.81 -7.50
CA PHE A 73 0.08 5.47 -6.78
C PHE A 73 -0.55 6.65 -7.53
N ASP A 74 0.11 7.21 -8.55
CA ASP A 74 -0.47 8.16 -9.52
C ASP A 74 -1.39 7.41 -10.51
N THR A 75 -2.49 6.90 -9.98
CA THR A 75 -3.43 6.00 -10.69
C THR A 75 -4.23 6.71 -11.77
N ASP A 76 -4.44 8.02 -11.64
CA ASP A 76 -5.12 8.88 -12.60
C ASP A 76 -4.15 9.55 -13.59
N GLY A 77 -2.84 9.36 -13.42
CA GLY A 77 -1.81 9.82 -14.35
C GLY A 77 -1.68 11.33 -14.43
N THR A 78 -2.03 12.02 -13.35
CA THR A 78 -2.00 13.49 -13.27
C THR A 78 -0.57 14.02 -13.13
N GLY A 79 0.39 13.15 -12.80
CA GLY A 79 1.74 13.53 -12.44
C GLY A 79 1.84 14.10 -11.02
N LYS A 80 0.79 13.94 -10.22
CA LYS A 80 0.69 14.38 -8.83
C LYS A 80 -0.05 13.35 -7.99
N LEU A 81 0.20 13.33 -6.68
CA LEU A 81 -0.56 12.52 -5.74
C LEU A 81 -1.49 13.42 -4.93
N SER A 82 -2.77 13.06 -4.94
CA SER A 82 -3.72 13.49 -3.91
C SER A 82 -3.32 12.96 -2.53
N PHE A 83 -3.88 13.55 -1.48
CA PHE A 83 -3.66 13.07 -0.10
C PHE A 83 -4.03 11.58 0.05
N GLU A 84 -5.08 11.12 -0.61
CA GLU A 84 -5.53 9.73 -0.57
C GLU A 84 -4.53 8.77 -1.22
N GLN A 85 -4.05 9.09 -2.42
CA GLN A 85 -3.00 8.32 -3.10
C GLN A 85 -1.71 8.30 -2.26
N PHE A 86 -1.37 9.42 -1.61
CA PHE A 86 -0.25 9.50 -0.70
C PHE A 86 -0.41 8.62 0.55
N VAL A 87 -1.56 8.64 1.24
CA VAL A 87 -1.78 7.82 2.44
C VAL A 87 -1.71 6.33 2.09
N ASN A 88 -2.27 5.93 0.95
CA ASN A 88 -2.17 4.55 0.47
C ASN A 88 -0.72 4.15 0.21
N ALA A 89 0.05 5.02 -0.45
CA ALA A 89 1.48 4.81 -0.65
C ALA A 89 2.21 4.67 0.69
N TYR A 90 1.99 5.62 1.59
CA TYR A 90 2.65 5.69 2.88
C TYR A 90 2.37 4.46 3.74
N LEU A 91 1.10 4.05 3.89
CA LEU A 91 0.75 2.90 4.72
C LEU A 91 1.30 1.58 4.16
N LEU A 92 1.43 1.47 2.83
CA LEU A 92 2.09 0.31 2.22
C LEU A 92 3.63 0.35 2.36
N LEU A 93 4.19 1.53 2.66
CA LEU A 93 5.62 1.79 2.82
C LEU A 93 6.09 1.90 4.27
N ASP A 94 5.21 2.11 5.23
CA ASP A 94 5.58 2.30 6.63
C ASP A 94 6.16 0.99 7.18
N ARG A 95 7.49 0.94 7.24
CA ARG A 95 8.31 -0.17 7.74
C ARG A 95 8.57 -0.10 9.24
N ARG A 96 8.03 0.92 9.91
CA ARG A 96 8.13 1.00 11.36
C ARG A 96 7.21 -0.04 11.97
N ASP A 97 7.75 -1.23 12.18
CA ASP A 97 7.32 -2.07 13.27
C ASP A 97 7.76 -1.38 14.56
N GLU A 98 7.09 -0.28 14.96
CA GLU A 98 7.36 0.23 16.30
C GLU A 98 6.96 -0.89 17.26
N PRO A 99 7.84 -1.32 18.20
CA PRO A 99 7.56 -2.44 19.10
C PRO A 99 6.29 -2.29 19.95
N ASN A 100 5.65 -1.11 19.90
CA ASN A 100 4.41 -0.77 20.59
C ASN A 100 3.26 -0.27 19.69
N THR A 101 3.42 -0.21 18.36
CA THR A 101 2.30 0.12 17.46
C THR A 101 1.65 -1.15 16.96
N ALA A 102 0.46 -1.48 17.47
CA ALA A 102 -0.33 -2.66 17.09
C ALA A 102 -0.88 -2.64 15.63
N ILE A 103 -0.25 -1.89 14.72
CA ILE A 103 -0.67 -1.72 13.32
C ILE A 103 0.06 -2.77 12.47
N THR A 104 -0.65 -3.82 12.09
CA THR A 104 -0.10 -4.91 11.28
C THR A 104 -0.19 -4.60 9.79
N ALA A 105 0.54 -5.36 8.95
CA ALA A 105 0.38 -5.31 7.49
C ALA A 105 -1.08 -5.57 7.07
N ARG A 106 -1.80 -6.43 7.81
CA ARG A 106 -3.24 -6.68 7.63
C ARG A 106 -4.07 -5.42 7.86
N ASP A 107 -3.74 -4.62 8.88
CA ASP A 107 -4.46 -3.38 9.21
C ASP A 107 -4.25 -2.32 8.12
N ARG A 108 -3.01 -2.19 7.63
CA ARG A 108 -2.66 -1.27 6.53
C ARG A 108 -3.36 -1.67 5.24
N PHE A 109 -3.34 -2.97 4.91
CA PHE A 109 -4.03 -3.49 3.74
C PHE A 109 -5.56 -3.33 3.83
N SER A 110 -6.14 -3.58 5.00
CA SER A 110 -7.58 -3.37 5.23
C SER A 110 -7.98 -1.92 5.05
N TYR A 111 -7.16 -0.96 5.50
CA TYR A 111 -7.39 0.46 5.31
C TYR A 111 -7.41 0.85 3.82
N VAL A 112 -6.43 0.38 3.05
CA VAL A 112 -6.36 0.62 1.60
C VAL A 112 -7.56 0.00 0.88
N LEU A 113 -7.98 -1.20 1.30
CA LEU A 113 -9.15 -1.89 0.74
C LEU A 113 -10.46 -1.17 0.98
N ASP A 114 -10.65 -0.59 2.18
CA ASP A 114 -11.85 0.18 2.53
C ASP A 114 -11.97 1.47 1.71
N HIS A 115 -10.85 2.05 1.29
CA HIS A 115 -10.86 3.26 0.46
C HIS A 115 -11.38 2.93 -0.93
N HIS A 116 -12.34 3.74 -1.38
CA HIS A 116 -13.10 3.54 -2.62
C HIS A 116 -13.86 2.21 -2.75
N ASN A 117 -14.03 1.43 -1.68
CA ASN A 117 -14.87 0.23 -1.74
C ASN A 117 -16.35 0.62 -1.86
N PRO A 118 -17.02 0.35 -3.00
CA PRO A 118 -18.43 0.72 -3.17
C PRO A 118 -19.37 -0.17 -2.34
N THR A 119 -18.88 -1.29 -1.80
CA THR A 119 -19.71 -2.29 -1.10
C THR A 119 -19.14 -2.60 0.29
N PRO A 120 -19.44 -1.78 1.31
CA PRO A 120 -18.88 -1.97 2.66
C PRO A 120 -19.04 -3.40 3.19
N GLY A 121 -17.93 -3.99 3.67
CA GLY A 121 -17.89 -5.35 4.20
C GLY A 121 -17.73 -6.46 3.15
N PHE A 122 -17.83 -6.12 1.85
CA PHE A 122 -17.60 -7.04 0.74
C PHE A 122 -16.59 -6.45 -0.24
N ILE A 123 -15.96 -7.29 -1.04
CA ILE A 123 -15.10 -6.90 -2.16
C ILE A 123 -15.74 -7.48 -3.42
N THR A 124 -15.96 -6.65 -4.43
CA THR A 124 -16.38 -7.10 -5.76
C THR A 124 -15.18 -7.59 -6.55
N ARG A 125 -15.42 -8.35 -7.62
CA ARG A 125 -14.36 -8.81 -8.51
C ARG A 125 -13.52 -7.65 -9.03
N GLU A 126 -14.18 -6.62 -9.54
CA GLU A 126 -13.51 -5.46 -10.14
C GLU A 126 -12.66 -4.72 -9.09
N HIS A 127 -13.18 -4.52 -7.87
CA HIS A 127 -12.45 -3.83 -6.81
C HIS A 127 -11.24 -4.65 -6.33
N GLY A 128 -11.41 -5.96 -6.14
CA GLY A 128 -10.32 -6.86 -5.77
C GLY A 128 -9.20 -6.88 -6.82
N GLU A 129 -9.58 -6.87 -8.10
CA GLU A 129 -8.64 -6.82 -9.23
C GLU A 129 -7.84 -5.52 -9.24
N GLN A 130 -8.53 -4.38 -9.07
CA GLN A 130 -7.89 -3.06 -9.03
C GLN A 130 -6.88 -3.00 -7.89
N VAL A 131 -7.26 -3.43 -6.70
CA VAL A 131 -6.36 -3.43 -5.53
C VAL A 131 -5.16 -4.33 -5.76
N LEU A 132 -5.35 -5.55 -6.26
CA LEU A 132 -4.21 -6.45 -6.51
C LEU A 132 -3.34 -5.99 -7.68
N ASN A 133 -3.90 -5.33 -8.69
CA ASN A 133 -3.11 -4.71 -9.74
C ASN A 133 -2.27 -3.55 -9.20
N HIS A 134 -2.81 -2.74 -8.29
CA HIS A 134 -2.02 -1.71 -7.59
C HIS A 134 -0.91 -2.33 -6.75
N LEU A 135 -1.22 -3.40 -5.99
CA LEU A 135 -0.21 -4.13 -5.22
C LEU A 135 0.85 -4.78 -6.12
N ASN A 136 0.47 -5.44 -7.21
CA ASN A 136 1.41 -6.05 -8.15
C ASN A 136 2.31 -5.00 -8.79
N ARG A 137 1.75 -3.89 -9.30
CA ARG A 137 2.53 -2.76 -9.84
C ARG A 137 3.51 -2.19 -8.84
N TYR A 138 3.25 -2.35 -7.55
CA TYR A 138 4.11 -1.91 -6.46
C TYR A 138 5.14 -2.98 -6.02
N TYR A 139 4.75 -4.26 -5.97
CA TYR A 139 5.59 -5.35 -5.44
C TYR A 139 6.40 -6.13 -6.47
N THR A 140 5.99 -6.17 -7.75
CA THR A 140 6.73 -6.92 -8.80
C THR A 140 7.78 -6.08 -9.52
N VAL A 141 8.07 -4.88 -9.01
CA VAL A 141 8.93 -3.88 -9.64
C VAL A 141 10.40 -4.35 -9.74
N ASP A 142 10.83 -5.32 -8.93
CA ASP A 142 12.21 -5.83 -8.92
C ASP A 142 12.40 -7.19 -9.63
N ASP A 143 11.35 -7.85 -10.15
CA ASP A 143 11.48 -9.16 -10.79
C ASP A 143 10.53 -9.36 -11.99
N VAL A 144 10.72 -8.53 -13.02
CA VAL A 144 10.11 -8.69 -14.36
C VAL A 144 10.48 -10.01 -15.07
N SER A 145 11.40 -10.81 -14.50
CA SER A 145 11.83 -12.08 -15.06
C SER A 145 10.97 -13.26 -14.61
N LYS A 146 10.20 -13.11 -13.53
CA LYS A 146 9.30 -14.16 -13.05
C LYS A 146 7.92 -14.02 -13.67
N PRO A 147 7.46 -15.02 -14.45
CA PRO A 147 6.07 -15.04 -14.88
C PRO A 147 5.19 -15.14 -13.63
N VAL A 148 4.19 -14.27 -13.55
CA VAL A 148 3.06 -14.46 -12.64
C VAL A 148 2.39 -15.77 -13.07
N THR A 149 2.62 -16.86 -12.33
CA THR A 149 2.18 -18.20 -12.73
C THR A 149 0.68 -18.44 -12.51
N THR A 150 0.03 -17.58 -11.73
CA THR A 150 -1.39 -17.68 -11.39
C THR A 150 -2.10 -16.37 -11.77
N THR A 151 -3.16 -16.46 -12.57
CA THR A 151 -3.94 -15.28 -13.01
C THR A 151 -4.91 -14.83 -11.93
N TRP A 152 -5.29 -13.55 -11.95
CA TRP A 152 -6.32 -13.02 -11.05
C TRP A 152 -7.61 -13.86 -11.07
N GLU A 153 -8.01 -14.35 -12.24
CA GLU A 153 -9.18 -15.21 -12.42
C GLU A 153 -9.11 -16.48 -11.57
N GLN A 154 -7.94 -17.10 -11.49
CA GLN A 154 -7.72 -18.33 -10.72
C GLN A 154 -7.72 -18.07 -9.20
N HIS A 155 -7.28 -16.88 -8.77
CA HIS A 155 -7.39 -16.47 -7.37
C HIS A 155 -8.84 -16.15 -7.01
N TRP A 156 -9.54 -15.40 -7.85
CA TRP A 156 -10.92 -15.01 -7.64
C TRP A 156 -11.86 -16.22 -7.54
N SER A 157 -11.70 -17.20 -8.43
CA SER A 157 -12.54 -18.41 -8.43
C SER A 157 -12.40 -19.28 -7.17
N ARG A 158 -11.32 -19.11 -6.39
CA ARG A 158 -11.14 -19.79 -5.09
C ARG A 158 -11.86 -19.07 -3.95
N LEU A 159 -12.13 -17.77 -4.11
CA LEU A 159 -12.71 -16.92 -3.08
C LEU A 159 -14.21 -16.72 -3.26
N ASP A 160 -14.64 -16.53 -4.50
CA ASP A 160 -16.03 -16.29 -4.88
C ASP A 160 -16.80 -17.61 -4.91
N ASP A 161 -17.96 -17.63 -4.26
CA ASP A 161 -18.91 -18.74 -4.26
C ASP A 161 -19.91 -18.66 -5.43
N GLY A 162 -19.67 -17.76 -6.37
CA GLY A 162 -20.54 -17.47 -7.51
C GLY A 162 -21.47 -16.27 -7.24
N SER A 163 -21.34 -15.60 -6.10
CA SER A 163 -22.12 -14.40 -5.77
C SER A 163 -21.56 -13.11 -6.41
N GLY A 164 -20.35 -13.15 -6.98
CA GLY A 164 -19.70 -11.99 -7.58
C GLY A 164 -19.09 -11.03 -6.56
N ARG A 165 -19.11 -11.38 -5.28
CA ARG A 165 -18.54 -10.61 -4.18
C ARG A 165 -18.05 -11.54 -3.07
N VAL A 166 -17.00 -11.13 -2.37
CA VAL A 166 -16.41 -11.91 -1.28
C VAL A 166 -16.46 -11.10 0.00
N PRO A 167 -16.70 -11.71 1.18
CA PRO A 167 -16.53 -11.00 2.43
C PRO A 167 -15.12 -10.39 2.51
N GLN A 168 -15.05 -9.11 2.84
CA GLN A 168 -13.77 -8.38 2.84
C GLN A 168 -12.73 -9.04 3.75
N GLU A 169 -13.16 -9.57 4.89
CA GLU A 169 -12.28 -10.28 5.82
C GLU A 169 -11.64 -11.52 5.19
N LYS A 170 -12.42 -12.29 4.41
CA LYS A 170 -11.93 -13.46 3.67
C LYS A 170 -10.92 -13.06 2.61
N PHE A 171 -11.14 -11.93 1.94
CA PHE A 171 -10.20 -11.38 0.95
C PHE A 171 -8.90 -10.92 1.60
N VAL A 172 -8.97 -10.17 2.70
CA VAL A 172 -7.82 -9.72 3.48
C VAL A 172 -7.00 -10.90 3.98
N GLU A 173 -7.65 -11.91 4.57
CA GLU A 173 -6.99 -13.13 5.03
C GLU A 173 -6.28 -13.84 3.89
N TYR A 174 -6.95 -14.01 2.75
CA TYR A 174 -6.35 -14.65 1.58
C TYR A 174 -5.07 -13.95 1.12
N VAL A 175 -5.11 -12.64 0.91
CA VAL A 175 -3.96 -11.87 0.40
C VAL A 175 -2.81 -11.84 1.39
N THR A 176 -3.12 -11.77 2.70
CA THR A 176 -2.08 -11.70 3.74
C THR A 176 -1.47 -13.05 4.11
N THR A 177 -2.09 -14.17 3.72
CA THR A 177 -1.64 -15.53 4.08
C THR A 177 -1.20 -16.40 2.90
N SER A 178 -1.71 -16.14 1.69
CA SER A 178 -1.35 -16.87 0.46
C SER A 178 0.12 -16.69 0.12
N ASP A 179 0.87 -17.76 -0.14
CA ASP A 179 2.30 -17.69 -0.48
C ASP A 179 2.60 -16.82 -1.72
N ASP A 180 1.63 -16.71 -2.66
CA ASP A 180 1.73 -15.87 -3.86
C ASP A 180 1.82 -14.38 -3.53
N TYR A 181 1.15 -13.95 -2.45
CA TYR A 181 1.08 -12.55 -2.03
C TYR A 181 1.86 -12.28 -0.75
N LYS A 182 1.89 -13.21 0.20
CA LYS A 182 2.65 -13.18 1.44
C LYS A 182 4.14 -12.99 1.18
N ASN A 183 4.71 -13.62 0.17
CA ASN A 183 6.11 -13.41 -0.19
C ASN A 183 6.36 -12.00 -0.76
N ASN A 184 5.40 -11.42 -1.48
CA ASN A 184 5.49 -10.06 -2.02
C ASN A 184 5.24 -8.99 -0.95
N LEU A 185 4.27 -9.22 -0.07
CA LEU A 185 4.00 -8.42 1.13
C LEU A 185 5.20 -8.47 2.09
N ASN A 186 5.78 -9.65 2.35
CA ASN A 186 6.94 -9.78 3.25
C ASN A 186 8.24 -9.24 2.63
N ARG A 187 8.47 -9.38 1.32
CA ARG A 187 9.68 -8.84 0.65
C ARG A 187 9.67 -7.33 0.52
N ALA A 188 8.51 -6.70 0.49
CA ALA A 188 8.40 -5.24 0.56
C ALA A 188 8.61 -4.68 1.98
N LEU A 189 8.62 -5.58 2.98
CA LEU A 189 8.77 -5.30 4.41
C LEU A 189 10.14 -5.76 4.97
N LEU A 190 11.05 -6.27 4.12
CA LEU A 190 12.47 -6.49 4.39
C LEU A 190 13.33 -5.51 3.56
#